data_AF-A0A7V3CTX4-F1
#
_entry.id   AF-A0A7V3CTX4-F1
#
_cell.length_a   1.000
_cell.length_b   1.000
_cell.length_c   1.000
_cell.angle_alpha   90.00
_cell.angle_beta   90.00
_cell.angle_gamma   90.00
#
_symmetry.space_group_name_H-M   'P 1'
#
loop_
_entity.id
_entity.type
_entity.pdbx_description
1 polymer ?
#
loop_
_entity_poly.entity_id
_entity_poly.type
_entity_poly.pdbx_seq_one_letter_code
_entity_poly.pdbx_strand_id
1 'polypeptide(L)'
;MLRYKVEDFDKLSLQQKELLYYLYEAALCGRDITWDQNYKYNLTVRKILEAIVDGTNNNLNDPEYQKFLVYAKRVWFSSGIHHHYSSDKFIPECSKDYFINLIKKTNPEKLPLMNNESVDNMISFIIPIIYDTTLSVKKVQLDPSKDLVLSSAVNFYEGVNQAEVTSFYEKQTDKTSKTPVMQGLNSKVVKEGDQIVEKKWMVGGMYSAAIEKIVFWLEKAVTVAENAAQKEALEKLIKFYKTGDLKDFDEYCIAWVKDTESAIDVVNGFIEVYQDPLGRKGSFEAVVSVKDMEASKRIATIGANAQWFEDNSSILPEHKK
;
A
#
# COMPACT_ATOMS: atom_id res chain seq x y z
N MET A 1 14.92 -12.02 7.87
CA MET A 1 13.60 -11.71 8.45
C MET A 1 13.79 -11.46 9.92
N LEU A 2 13.34 -10.31 10.41
CA LEU A 2 13.36 -9.98 11.84
C LEU A 2 11.95 -10.17 12.42
N ARG A 3 11.87 -10.23 13.75
CA ARG A 3 10.61 -10.22 14.52
C ARG A 3 10.73 -9.16 15.61
N TYR A 4 9.63 -8.56 16.01
CA TYR A 4 9.56 -7.62 17.11
C TYR A 4 8.58 -8.11 18.18
N LYS A 5 8.75 -7.63 19.41
CA LYS A 5 7.85 -7.90 20.52
C LYS A 5 6.99 -6.65 20.75
N VAL A 6 5.70 -6.85 20.98
CA VAL A 6 4.80 -5.80 21.48
C VAL A 6 4.87 -5.87 22.99
N GLU A 7 5.75 -5.06 23.57
CA GLU A 7 5.91 -5.00 25.03
C GLU A 7 4.60 -4.58 25.69
N ASP A 8 4.36 -5.10 26.89
CA ASP A 8 3.20 -4.75 27.73
C ASP A 8 1.81 -5.04 27.15
N PHE A 9 1.70 -5.77 26.03
CA PHE A 9 0.42 -6.20 25.47
C PHE A 9 -0.46 -6.94 26.49
N ASP A 10 0.15 -7.77 27.35
CA ASP A 10 -0.58 -8.53 28.38
C ASP A 10 -1.24 -7.64 29.44
N LYS A 11 -0.71 -6.42 29.67
CA LYS A 11 -1.22 -5.46 30.65
C LYS A 11 -2.46 -4.70 30.15
N LEU A 12 -2.74 -4.76 28.85
CA LEU A 12 -3.90 -4.08 28.26
C LEU A 12 -5.21 -4.68 28.78
N SER A 13 -6.23 -3.82 28.92
CA SER A 13 -7.58 -4.26 29.24
C SER A 13 -8.16 -5.15 28.14
N LEU A 14 -9.23 -5.89 28.44
CA LEU A 14 -9.90 -6.71 27.42
C LEU A 14 -10.43 -5.84 26.26
N GLN A 15 -11.02 -4.68 26.59
CA GLN A 15 -11.49 -3.71 25.60
C GLN A 15 -10.36 -3.25 24.68
N GLN A 16 -9.18 -2.92 25.23
CA GLN A 16 -8.02 -2.48 24.46
C GLN A 16 -7.48 -3.59 23.55
N LYS A 17 -7.42 -4.83 24.05
CA LYS A 17 -7.02 -5.99 23.24
C LYS A 17 -8.00 -6.25 22.10
N GLU A 18 -9.29 -6.11 22.36
CA GLU A 18 -10.34 -6.25 21.36
C GLU A 18 -10.26 -5.14 20.29
N LEU A 19 -10.05 -3.88 20.70
CA LEU A 19 -9.80 -2.77 19.79
C LEU A 19 -8.58 -3.03 18.90
N LEU A 20 -7.44 -3.42 19.49
CA LEU A 20 -6.22 -3.76 18.74
C LEU A 20 -6.45 -4.89 17.75
N TYR A 21 -7.19 -5.93 18.15
CA TYR A 21 -7.52 -7.04 17.26
C TYR A 21 -8.32 -6.56 16.05
N TYR A 22 -9.37 -5.76 16.25
CA TYR A 22 -10.17 -5.23 15.15
C TYR A 22 -9.36 -4.31 14.22
N LEU A 23 -8.52 -3.43 14.78
CA LEU A 23 -7.65 -2.56 13.98
C LEU A 23 -6.60 -3.37 13.20
N TYR A 24 -6.07 -4.44 13.80
CA TYR A 24 -5.13 -5.36 13.14
C TYR A 24 -5.77 -6.10 11.96
N GLU A 25 -6.98 -6.63 12.15
CA GLU A 25 -7.74 -7.28 11.07
C GLU A 25 -8.07 -6.28 9.94
N ALA A 26 -8.44 -5.03 10.28
CA ALA A 26 -8.62 -3.97 9.30
C ALA A 26 -7.32 -3.70 8.51
N ALA A 27 -6.16 -3.69 9.16
CA ALA A 27 -4.86 -3.49 8.51
C ALA A 27 -4.54 -4.62 7.51
N LEU A 28 -4.77 -5.88 7.89
CA LEU A 28 -4.50 -7.03 7.03
C LEU A 28 -5.36 -7.05 5.75
N CYS A 29 -6.58 -6.52 5.82
CA CYS A 29 -7.51 -6.51 4.69
C CYS A 29 -7.00 -5.70 3.48
N GLY A 30 -6.14 -4.71 3.69
CA GLY A 30 -5.61 -3.87 2.62
C GLY A 30 -4.36 -4.43 1.93
N ARG A 31 -3.82 -5.60 2.34
CA ARG A 31 -2.62 -6.20 1.73
C ARG A 31 -2.71 -6.25 0.21
N ASP A 32 -3.83 -6.74 -0.34
CA ASP A 32 -3.96 -6.93 -1.78
C ASP A 32 -4.03 -5.61 -2.57
N ILE A 33 -4.45 -4.52 -1.92
CA ILE A 33 -4.44 -3.17 -2.51
C ILE A 33 -3.00 -2.76 -2.82
N THR A 34 -2.08 -2.89 -1.87
CA THR A 34 -0.66 -2.54 -2.05
C THR A 34 -0.02 -3.36 -3.18
N TRP A 35 -0.36 -4.65 -3.30
CA TRP A 35 0.17 -5.49 -4.38
C TRP A 35 -0.28 -4.98 -5.75
N ASP A 36 -1.56 -4.67 -5.91
CA ASP A 36 -2.10 -4.15 -7.16
C ASP A 36 -1.55 -2.76 -7.49
N GLN A 37 -1.49 -1.84 -6.51
CA GLN A 37 -0.88 -0.51 -6.66
C GLN A 37 0.57 -0.59 -7.14
N ASN A 38 1.35 -1.55 -6.64
CA ASN A 38 2.76 -1.69 -7.01
C ASN A 38 2.95 -2.12 -8.47
N TYR A 39 2.03 -2.91 -9.05
CA TYR A 39 1.98 -3.30 -10.47
C TYR A 39 0.75 -4.19 -10.74
N LYS A 40 0.01 -3.92 -11.83
CA LYS A 40 -1.28 -4.61 -12.14
C LYS A 40 -1.23 -6.13 -12.24
N TYR A 41 -0.06 -6.74 -12.43
CA TYR A 41 0.08 -8.19 -12.55
C TYR A 41 0.63 -8.86 -11.29
N ASN A 42 0.95 -8.09 -10.25
CA ASN A 42 1.54 -8.61 -9.01
C ASN A 42 0.64 -9.63 -8.31
N LEU A 43 -0.68 -9.43 -8.27
CA LEU A 43 -1.60 -10.39 -7.67
C LEU A 43 -1.60 -11.73 -8.43
N THR A 44 -1.56 -11.70 -9.76
CA THR A 44 -1.46 -12.91 -10.60
C THR A 44 -0.13 -13.62 -10.37
N VAL A 45 0.99 -12.89 -10.41
CA VAL A 45 2.32 -13.46 -10.11
C VAL A 45 2.33 -14.09 -8.73
N ARG A 46 1.84 -13.38 -7.71
CA ARG A 46 1.79 -13.86 -6.33
C ARG A 46 1.05 -15.18 -6.21
N LYS A 47 -0.15 -15.26 -6.77
CA LYS A 47 -0.99 -16.47 -6.72
C LYS A 47 -0.33 -17.66 -7.43
N ILE A 48 0.38 -17.44 -8.54
CA ILE A 48 1.17 -18.49 -9.20
C ILE A 48 2.29 -18.98 -8.28
N LEU A 49 3.04 -18.07 -7.66
CA LEU A 49 4.12 -18.42 -6.74
C LEU A 49 3.60 -19.17 -5.51
N GLU A 50 2.51 -18.70 -4.91
CA GLU A 50 1.81 -19.34 -3.78
C GLU A 50 1.33 -20.74 -4.18
N ALA A 51 0.67 -20.89 -5.33
CA ALA A 51 0.19 -22.19 -5.81
C ALA A 51 1.31 -23.21 -6.06
N ILE A 52 2.46 -22.77 -6.60
CA ILE A 52 3.63 -23.63 -6.76
C ILE A 52 4.17 -24.05 -5.39
N VAL A 53 4.37 -23.10 -4.47
CA VAL A 53 4.98 -23.36 -3.16
C VAL A 53 4.09 -24.25 -2.28
N ASP A 54 2.77 -24.08 -2.36
CA ASP A 54 1.77 -24.90 -1.65
C ASP A 54 1.59 -26.31 -2.26
N GLY A 55 2.32 -26.63 -3.33
CA GLY A 55 2.37 -27.95 -3.94
C GLY A 55 3.06 -28.99 -3.04
N THR A 56 2.60 -30.23 -3.08
CA THR A 56 3.06 -31.32 -2.19
C THR A 56 4.34 -32.02 -2.66
N ASN A 57 4.79 -31.80 -3.90
CA ASN A 57 5.89 -32.55 -4.52
C ASN A 57 7.16 -31.71 -4.75
N ASN A 58 7.32 -30.62 -4.01
CA ASN A 58 8.47 -29.72 -4.16
C ASN A 58 9.73 -30.32 -3.51
N ASN A 59 10.78 -30.55 -4.31
CA ASN A 59 12.06 -31.01 -3.80
C ASN A 59 12.87 -29.84 -3.25
N LEU A 60 12.87 -29.66 -1.91
CA LEU A 60 13.62 -28.61 -1.25
C LEU A 60 15.15 -28.75 -1.40
N ASN A 61 15.67 -29.89 -1.85
CA ASN A 61 17.11 -30.04 -2.09
C ASN A 61 17.51 -29.74 -3.54
N ASP A 62 16.56 -29.47 -4.44
CA ASP A 62 16.84 -29.08 -5.82
C ASP A 62 17.40 -27.64 -5.88
N PRO A 63 18.62 -27.43 -6.40
CA PRO A 63 19.21 -26.10 -6.53
C PRO A 63 18.36 -25.11 -7.34
N GLU A 64 17.66 -25.56 -8.38
CA GLU A 64 16.78 -24.69 -9.17
C GLU A 64 15.53 -24.30 -8.38
N TYR A 65 14.98 -25.23 -7.59
CA TYR A 65 13.87 -24.93 -6.69
C TYR A 65 14.27 -23.91 -5.63
N GLN A 66 15.47 -24.00 -5.08
CA GLN A 66 15.97 -23.03 -4.11
C GLN A 66 16.10 -21.63 -4.71
N LYS A 67 16.58 -21.51 -5.95
CA LYS A 67 16.61 -20.22 -6.67
C LYS A 67 15.21 -19.68 -6.93
N PHE A 68 14.27 -20.52 -7.35
CA PHE A 68 12.86 -20.16 -7.46
C PHE A 68 12.30 -19.65 -6.13
N LEU A 69 12.57 -20.37 -5.02
CA LEU A 69 12.08 -20.02 -3.69
C LEU A 69 12.66 -18.69 -3.19
N VAL A 70 13.92 -18.39 -3.53
CA VAL A 70 14.52 -17.06 -3.28
C VAL A 70 13.75 -15.97 -4.03
N TYR A 71 13.45 -16.18 -5.32
CA TYR A 71 12.62 -15.24 -6.09
C TYR A 71 11.24 -15.04 -5.45
N ALA A 72 10.54 -16.13 -5.11
CA ALA A 72 9.22 -16.07 -4.48
C ALA A 72 9.25 -15.27 -3.16
N LYS A 73 10.24 -15.52 -2.30
CA LYS A 73 10.43 -14.79 -1.05
C LYS A 73 10.71 -13.30 -1.26
N ARG A 74 11.50 -12.93 -2.28
CA ARG A 74 11.76 -11.52 -2.62
C ARG A 74 10.49 -10.82 -3.10
N VAL A 75 9.65 -11.52 -3.87
CA VAL A 75 8.36 -11.02 -4.34
C VAL A 75 7.41 -10.78 -3.16
N TRP A 76 7.29 -11.74 -2.23
CA TRP A 76 6.48 -11.55 -1.02
C TRP A 76 6.98 -10.42 -0.14
N PHE A 77 8.29 -10.34 0.07
CA PHE A 77 8.90 -9.28 0.89
C PHE A 77 8.65 -7.89 0.31
N SER A 78 8.69 -7.76 -1.02
CA SER A 78 8.60 -6.46 -1.71
C SER A 78 7.17 -6.12 -2.15
N SER A 79 6.19 -6.96 -1.82
CA SER A 79 4.80 -6.85 -2.30
C SER A 79 4.69 -6.66 -3.82
N GLY A 80 5.52 -7.39 -4.58
CA GLY A 80 5.58 -7.29 -6.03
C GLY A 80 6.90 -7.74 -6.63
N ILE A 81 7.01 -7.69 -7.96
CA ILE A 81 8.18 -8.20 -8.71
C ILE A 81 9.38 -7.24 -8.77
N HIS A 82 9.36 -6.16 -8.00
CA HIS A 82 10.41 -5.13 -7.99
C HIS A 82 11.03 -5.00 -6.61
N HIS A 83 12.29 -4.56 -6.57
CA HIS A 83 13.00 -4.28 -5.34
C HIS A 83 12.33 -3.15 -4.57
N HIS A 84 11.94 -3.41 -3.32
CA HIS A 84 11.25 -2.42 -2.46
C HIS A 84 12.02 -1.08 -2.32
N TYR A 85 13.35 -1.12 -2.30
CA TYR A 85 14.22 0.07 -2.25
C TYR A 85 14.62 0.64 -3.63
N SER A 86 15.40 -0.09 -4.45
CA SER A 86 15.91 0.44 -5.73
C SER A 86 14.86 0.56 -6.84
N SER A 87 13.67 -0.03 -6.65
CA SER A 87 12.60 -0.14 -7.65
C SER A 87 12.93 -1.01 -8.87
N ASP A 88 14.09 -1.64 -8.96
CA ASP A 88 14.46 -2.47 -10.10
C ASP A 88 13.71 -3.80 -10.11
N LYS A 89 13.32 -4.29 -11.28
CA LYS A 89 12.65 -5.59 -11.41
C LYS A 89 13.57 -6.75 -11.01
N PHE A 90 13.01 -7.71 -10.28
CA PHE A 90 13.67 -8.98 -9.99
C PHE A 90 13.64 -9.89 -11.22
N ILE A 91 14.78 -10.50 -11.53
CA ILE A 91 14.86 -11.61 -12.48
C ILE A 91 15.12 -12.89 -11.70
N PRO A 92 14.29 -13.94 -11.84
CA PRO A 92 14.56 -15.22 -11.19
C PRO A 92 15.88 -15.83 -11.69
N GLU A 93 16.67 -16.38 -10.78
CA GLU A 93 17.91 -17.09 -11.13
C GLU A 93 17.68 -18.53 -11.59
N CYS A 94 16.51 -19.11 -11.26
CA CYS A 94 16.10 -20.38 -11.84
C CYS A 94 15.81 -20.19 -13.34
N SER A 95 16.10 -21.20 -14.13
CA SER A 95 15.87 -21.15 -15.58
C SER A 95 14.38 -20.99 -15.88
N LYS A 96 14.09 -20.25 -16.97
CA LYS A 96 12.73 -20.03 -17.46
C LYS A 96 11.97 -21.34 -17.68
N ASP A 97 12.62 -22.33 -18.29
CA ASP A 97 12.02 -23.64 -18.58
C ASP A 97 11.71 -24.41 -17.29
N TYR A 98 12.55 -24.27 -16.26
CA TYR A 98 12.29 -24.84 -14.95
C TYR A 98 11.07 -24.21 -14.29
N PHE A 99 10.96 -22.87 -14.29
CA PHE A 99 9.78 -22.17 -13.78
C PHE A 99 8.52 -22.61 -14.55
N ILE A 100 8.55 -22.64 -15.88
CA ILE A 100 7.43 -23.14 -16.71
C ILE A 100 7.02 -24.55 -16.28
N ASN A 101 7.98 -25.44 -16.04
CA ASN A 101 7.71 -26.80 -15.58
C ASN A 101 7.07 -26.84 -14.19
N LEU A 102 7.47 -25.96 -13.26
CA LEU A 102 6.80 -25.83 -11.96
C LEU A 102 5.32 -25.42 -12.12
N ILE A 103 5.02 -24.46 -13.00
CA ILE A 103 3.65 -24.04 -13.30
C ILE A 103 2.85 -25.21 -13.88
N LYS A 104 3.40 -25.92 -14.87
CA LYS A 104 2.72 -27.06 -15.53
C LYS A 104 2.44 -28.24 -14.59
N LYS A 105 3.24 -28.43 -13.55
CA LYS A 105 3.04 -29.46 -12.53
C LYS A 105 2.09 -29.04 -11.40
N THR A 106 1.77 -27.75 -11.32
CA THR A 106 0.85 -27.22 -10.30
C THR A 106 -0.59 -27.60 -10.67
N ASN A 107 -1.41 -27.96 -9.68
CA ASN A 107 -2.84 -28.23 -9.90
C ASN A 107 -3.49 -26.98 -10.55
N PRO A 108 -4.06 -27.10 -11.77
CA PRO A 108 -4.69 -25.98 -12.45
C PRO A 108 -5.78 -25.26 -11.63
N GLU A 109 -6.49 -25.98 -10.76
CA GLU A 109 -7.53 -25.39 -9.88
C GLU A 109 -6.96 -24.41 -8.84
N LYS A 110 -5.66 -24.51 -8.54
CA LYS A 110 -4.96 -23.57 -7.63
C LYS A 110 -4.35 -22.38 -8.37
N LEU A 111 -4.26 -22.43 -9.70
CA LEU A 111 -3.69 -21.36 -10.52
C LEU A 111 -4.74 -20.25 -10.74
N PRO A 112 -4.31 -18.98 -10.84
CA PRO A 112 -5.22 -17.86 -11.06
C PRO A 112 -5.66 -17.74 -12.53
N LEU A 113 -6.21 -18.82 -13.09
CA LEU A 113 -6.67 -18.87 -14.48
C LEU A 113 -7.89 -17.97 -14.65
N MET A 114 -7.93 -17.19 -15.73
CA MET A 114 -9.14 -16.49 -16.16
C MET A 114 -10.17 -17.50 -16.70
N ASN A 115 -11.44 -17.09 -16.78
CA ASN A 115 -12.51 -17.95 -17.27
C ASN A 115 -12.17 -18.52 -18.66
N ASN A 116 -12.12 -19.84 -18.78
CA ASN A 116 -11.75 -20.61 -19.99
C ASN A 116 -10.29 -20.40 -20.47
N GLU A 117 -9.39 -19.88 -19.64
CA GLU A 117 -7.97 -19.77 -19.96
C GLU A 117 -7.23 -21.10 -19.75
N SER A 118 -6.40 -21.50 -20.72
CA SER A 118 -5.52 -22.66 -20.57
C SER A 118 -4.26 -22.29 -19.78
N VAL A 119 -3.64 -23.28 -19.12
CA VAL A 119 -2.36 -23.10 -18.42
C VAL A 119 -1.28 -22.59 -19.37
N ASP A 120 -1.24 -23.06 -20.63
CA ASP A 120 -0.27 -22.60 -21.63
C ASP A 120 -0.48 -21.13 -22.03
N ASN A 121 -1.73 -20.64 -22.10
CA ASN A 121 -2.02 -19.23 -22.35
C ASN A 121 -1.56 -18.35 -21.18
N MET A 122 -1.87 -18.76 -19.95
CA MET A 122 -1.41 -18.06 -18.75
C MET A 122 0.12 -18.00 -18.69
N ILE A 123 0.80 -19.12 -18.99
CA ILE A 123 2.27 -19.19 -19.09
C ILE A 123 2.80 -18.21 -20.14
N SER A 124 2.20 -18.20 -21.33
CA SER A 124 2.60 -17.31 -22.43
C SER A 124 2.47 -15.84 -22.06
N PHE A 125 1.49 -15.50 -21.22
CA PHE A 125 1.29 -14.15 -20.71
C PHE A 125 2.27 -13.79 -19.58
N ILE A 126 2.43 -14.66 -18.58
CA ILE A 126 3.14 -14.32 -17.34
C ILE A 126 4.67 -14.42 -17.45
N ILE A 127 5.17 -15.33 -18.28
CA ILE A 127 6.61 -15.55 -18.38
C ILE A 127 7.36 -14.32 -18.92
N PRO A 128 6.88 -13.61 -19.96
CA PRO A 128 7.49 -12.35 -20.37
C PRO A 128 7.50 -11.31 -19.25
N ILE A 129 6.40 -11.18 -18.49
CA ILE A 129 6.32 -10.23 -17.37
C ILE A 129 7.46 -10.48 -16.35
N ILE A 130 7.74 -11.75 -16.05
CA ILE A 130 8.76 -12.17 -15.07
C ILE A 130 10.18 -12.11 -15.64
N TYR A 131 10.42 -12.60 -16.86
CA TYR A 131 11.78 -12.85 -17.39
C TYR A 131 12.27 -11.83 -18.42
N ASP A 132 11.39 -11.08 -19.09
CA ASP A 132 11.83 -10.09 -20.09
C ASP A 132 12.46 -8.88 -19.38
N THR A 133 13.77 -8.69 -19.53
CA THR A 133 14.52 -7.62 -18.85
C THR A 133 14.21 -6.21 -19.36
N THR A 134 13.43 -6.09 -20.44
CA THR A 134 13.05 -4.81 -21.05
C THR A 134 11.64 -4.35 -20.63
N LEU A 135 10.81 -5.24 -20.11
CA LEU A 135 9.45 -4.94 -19.67
C LEU A 135 9.40 -4.51 -18.21
N SER A 136 8.71 -3.40 -17.92
CA SER A 136 8.44 -2.93 -16.55
C SER A 136 9.70 -2.88 -15.68
N VAL A 137 10.80 -2.39 -16.25
CA VAL A 137 12.16 -2.45 -15.66
C VAL A 137 12.22 -1.81 -14.27
N LYS A 138 11.50 -0.70 -14.10
CA LYS A 138 11.40 0.01 -12.82
C LYS A 138 9.97 0.08 -12.33
N LYS A 139 9.78 -0.13 -11.03
CA LYS A 139 8.53 0.15 -10.32
C LYS A 139 8.20 1.64 -10.43
N VAL A 140 9.15 2.48 -10.02
CA VAL A 140 9.06 3.95 -10.07
C VAL A 140 10.25 4.47 -10.88
N GLN A 141 9.95 5.25 -11.93
CA GLN A 141 10.93 5.99 -12.72
C GLN A 141 11.00 7.43 -12.22
N LEU A 142 12.23 7.94 -12.05
CA LEU A 142 12.49 9.32 -11.62
C LEU A 142 13.48 10.06 -12.54
N ASP A 143 13.89 9.44 -13.65
CA ASP A 143 14.72 10.08 -14.68
C ASP A 143 13.88 11.12 -15.46
N PRO A 144 14.14 12.42 -15.30
CA PRO A 144 13.31 13.48 -15.89
C PRO A 144 13.41 13.55 -17.42
N SER A 145 14.35 12.81 -18.04
CA SER A 145 14.43 12.71 -19.50
C SER A 145 13.39 11.76 -20.11
N LYS A 146 12.68 10.99 -19.28
CA LYS A 146 11.66 10.03 -19.68
C LYS A 146 10.27 10.49 -19.26
N ASP A 147 9.25 9.97 -19.92
CA ASP A 147 7.89 10.05 -19.39
C ASP A 147 7.79 9.18 -18.13
N LEU A 148 7.65 9.82 -16.97
CA LEU A 148 7.71 9.15 -15.68
C LEU A 148 6.51 8.22 -15.46
N VAL A 149 5.37 8.51 -16.07
CA VAL A 149 4.15 7.68 -15.95
C VAL A 149 4.30 6.41 -16.79
N LEU A 150 4.59 6.55 -18.09
CA LEU A 150 4.71 5.42 -19.01
C LEU A 150 5.93 4.54 -18.70
N SER A 151 6.97 5.11 -18.10
CA SER A 151 8.21 4.39 -17.77
C SER A 151 8.19 3.76 -16.37
N SER A 152 7.11 3.91 -15.61
CA SER A 152 6.93 3.31 -14.29
C SER A 152 5.97 2.13 -14.36
N ALA A 153 6.25 1.07 -13.60
CA ALA A 153 5.36 -0.09 -13.52
C ALA A 153 4.22 0.07 -12.49
N VAL A 154 4.29 1.07 -11.58
CA VAL A 154 3.19 1.30 -10.62
C VAL A 154 1.84 1.47 -11.31
N ASN A 155 0.81 0.92 -10.69
CA ASN A 155 -0.54 0.82 -11.26
C ASN A 155 -1.44 2.02 -10.95
N PHE A 156 -0.84 3.19 -10.73
CA PHE A 156 -1.55 4.43 -10.42
C PHE A 156 -2.17 5.10 -11.66
N TYR A 157 -1.65 4.76 -12.83
CA TYR A 157 -2.01 5.33 -14.11
C TYR A 157 -2.13 4.22 -15.14
N GLU A 158 -3.14 4.29 -16.02
CA GLU A 158 -3.25 3.34 -17.15
C GLU A 158 -3.76 4.02 -18.41
N GLY A 159 -3.04 3.81 -19.52
CA GLY A 159 -3.40 4.40 -20.81
C GLY A 159 -3.20 5.91 -20.92
N VAL A 160 -2.50 6.52 -19.96
CA VAL A 160 -2.20 7.97 -19.91
C VAL A 160 -0.70 8.20 -19.82
N ASN A 161 -0.25 9.35 -20.32
CA ASN A 161 1.13 9.82 -20.19
C ASN A 161 1.28 10.91 -19.11
N GLN A 162 2.51 11.32 -18.80
CA GLN A 162 2.78 12.31 -17.76
C GLN A 162 2.13 13.67 -18.03
N ALA A 163 2.16 14.15 -19.28
CA ALA A 163 1.61 15.44 -19.65
C ALA A 163 0.07 15.47 -19.50
N GLU A 164 -0.59 14.38 -19.88
CA GLU A 164 -2.03 14.19 -19.77
C GLU A 164 -2.49 14.22 -18.31
N VAL A 165 -1.81 13.48 -17.42
CA VAL A 165 -2.11 13.48 -15.98
C VAL A 165 -1.87 14.84 -15.35
N THR A 166 -0.76 15.50 -15.70
CA THR A 166 -0.44 16.85 -15.20
C THR A 166 -1.54 17.84 -15.58
N SER A 167 -1.91 17.88 -16.87
CA SER A 167 -2.99 18.72 -17.37
C SER A 167 -4.35 18.39 -16.78
N PHE A 168 -4.61 17.12 -16.48
CA PHE A 168 -5.86 16.67 -15.86
C PHE A 168 -6.06 17.28 -14.47
N TYR A 169 -5.02 17.27 -13.63
CA TYR A 169 -5.10 17.85 -12.28
C TYR A 169 -4.99 19.37 -12.27
N GLU A 170 -4.16 19.98 -13.12
CA GLU A 170 -4.04 21.44 -13.20
C GLU A 170 -5.38 22.15 -13.46
N LYS A 171 -6.27 21.52 -14.23
CA LYS A 171 -7.62 22.03 -14.51
C LYS A 171 -8.57 21.98 -13.30
N GLN A 172 -8.27 21.12 -12.33
CA GLN A 172 -9.10 20.90 -11.14
C GLN A 172 -8.56 21.66 -9.93
N THR A 173 -7.30 22.10 -9.95
CA THR A 173 -6.68 22.83 -8.85
C THR A 173 -7.30 24.22 -8.66
N ASP A 174 -7.99 24.42 -7.54
CA ASP A 174 -8.34 25.76 -7.07
C ASP A 174 -7.15 26.40 -6.37
N LYS A 175 -6.45 27.31 -7.08
CA LYS A 175 -5.28 28.03 -6.58
C LYS A 175 -5.62 29.08 -5.51
N THR A 176 -6.90 29.36 -5.27
CA THR A 176 -7.35 30.36 -4.29
C THR A 176 -7.76 29.74 -2.96
N SER A 177 -7.94 28.41 -2.92
CA SER A 177 -8.29 27.70 -1.69
C SER A 177 -7.18 27.82 -0.64
N LYS A 178 -7.57 28.20 0.58
CA LYS A 178 -6.68 28.21 1.76
C LYS A 178 -6.55 26.84 2.42
N THR A 179 -7.41 25.90 2.05
CA THR A 179 -7.48 24.53 2.57
C THR A 179 -7.68 23.57 1.39
N PRO A 180 -6.70 23.47 0.46
CA PRO A 180 -6.80 22.57 -0.67
C PRO A 180 -6.73 21.11 -0.22
N VAL A 181 -7.58 20.26 -0.78
CA VAL A 181 -7.50 18.80 -0.59
C VAL A 181 -6.31 18.22 -1.37
N MET A 182 -5.81 17.06 -0.95
CA MET A 182 -4.76 16.33 -1.68
C MET A 182 -5.30 15.64 -2.94
N GLN A 183 -5.51 16.42 -4.00
CA GLN A 183 -6.11 15.95 -5.25
C GLN A 183 -5.40 14.71 -5.82
N GLY A 184 -6.20 13.67 -6.07
CA GLY A 184 -5.74 12.42 -6.65
C GLY A 184 -5.19 11.41 -5.64
N LEU A 185 -5.17 11.68 -4.33
CA LEU A 185 -4.58 10.78 -3.34
C LEU A 185 -5.14 9.35 -3.37
N ASN A 186 -6.45 9.19 -3.53
CA ASN A 186 -7.14 7.90 -3.39
C ASN A 186 -7.77 7.38 -4.71
N SER A 187 -7.07 7.51 -5.83
CA SER A 187 -7.62 7.11 -7.13
C SER A 187 -6.56 6.62 -8.12
N LYS A 188 -6.98 5.74 -9.02
CA LYS A 188 -6.24 5.43 -10.25
C LYS A 188 -6.74 6.33 -11.38
N VAL A 189 -5.84 6.90 -12.19
CA VAL A 189 -6.23 7.64 -13.39
C VAL A 189 -6.18 6.70 -14.60
N VAL A 190 -7.25 6.66 -15.38
CA VAL A 190 -7.33 5.81 -16.57
C VAL A 190 -7.84 6.60 -17.76
N LYS A 191 -7.42 6.20 -18.97
CA LYS A 191 -8.04 6.66 -20.22
C LYS A 191 -9.11 5.67 -20.67
N GLU A 192 -10.36 6.13 -20.74
CA GLU A 192 -11.53 5.39 -21.25
C GLU A 192 -12.03 6.07 -22.53
N GLY A 193 -11.66 5.51 -23.68
CA GLY A 193 -11.86 6.17 -24.98
C GLY A 193 -11.06 7.47 -25.02
N ASP A 194 -11.75 8.59 -25.27
CA ASP A 194 -11.14 9.92 -25.32
C ASP A 194 -11.17 10.65 -23.95
N GLN A 195 -11.71 10.03 -22.91
CA GLN A 195 -11.85 10.63 -21.58
C GLN A 195 -10.80 10.13 -20.61
N ILE A 196 -10.23 11.04 -19.82
CA ILE A 196 -9.38 10.72 -18.67
C ILE A 196 -10.25 10.83 -17.42
N VAL A 197 -10.31 9.76 -16.64
CA VAL A 197 -11.17 9.66 -15.46
C VAL A 197 -10.42 9.09 -14.27
N GLU A 198 -10.91 9.39 -13.07
CA GLU A 198 -10.45 8.75 -11.84
C GLU A 198 -11.33 7.55 -11.48
N LYS A 199 -10.70 6.42 -11.22
CA LYS A 199 -11.31 5.27 -10.52
C LYS A 199 -10.96 5.39 -9.05
N LYS A 200 -11.88 5.98 -8.28
CA LYS A 200 -11.73 6.19 -6.83
C LYS A 200 -11.63 4.86 -6.08
N TRP A 201 -10.79 4.84 -5.05
CA TRP A 201 -10.62 3.73 -4.13
C TRP A 201 -11.55 3.92 -2.93
N MET A 202 -12.72 3.27 -3.00
CA MET A 202 -13.80 3.43 -2.04
C MET A 202 -14.77 2.23 -2.10
N VAL A 203 -15.68 2.13 -1.14
CA VAL A 203 -16.83 1.21 -1.23
C VAL A 203 -17.66 1.54 -2.48
N GLY A 204 -18.02 0.51 -3.24
CA GLY A 204 -18.67 0.61 -4.55
C GLY A 204 -17.74 1.03 -5.70
N GLY A 205 -16.48 1.35 -5.41
CA GLY A 205 -15.47 1.79 -6.39
C GLY A 205 -14.39 0.76 -6.66
N MET A 206 -13.22 1.23 -7.11
CA MET A 206 -12.04 0.37 -7.25
C MET A 206 -11.57 -0.10 -5.86
N TYR A 207 -11.15 -1.36 -5.77
CA TYR A 207 -10.80 -2.05 -4.51
C TYR A 207 -11.95 -2.26 -3.50
N SER A 208 -13.23 -2.08 -3.89
CA SER A 208 -14.38 -2.22 -2.98
C SER A 208 -14.34 -3.50 -2.14
N ALA A 209 -14.02 -4.65 -2.75
CA ALA A 209 -14.00 -5.93 -2.05
C ALA A 209 -13.03 -5.99 -0.85
N ALA A 210 -11.92 -5.26 -0.91
CA ALA A 210 -10.98 -5.12 0.22
C ALA A 210 -11.44 -4.03 1.19
N ILE A 211 -11.88 -2.88 0.66
CA ILE A 211 -12.30 -1.72 1.46
C ILE A 211 -13.54 -2.01 2.30
N GLU A 212 -14.51 -2.77 1.79
CA GLU A 212 -15.67 -3.21 2.57
C GLU A 212 -15.28 -4.03 3.80
N LYS A 213 -14.24 -4.86 3.68
CA LYS A 213 -13.71 -5.62 4.84
C LYS A 213 -12.97 -4.73 5.82
N ILE A 214 -12.20 -3.75 5.32
CA ILE A 214 -11.58 -2.72 6.18
C ILE A 214 -12.67 -2.00 6.98
N VAL A 215 -13.72 -1.50 6.29
CA VAL A 215 -14.85 -0.82 6.90
C VAL A 215 -15.55 -1.69 7.94
N PHE A 216 -15.82 -2.96 7.64
CA PHE A 216 -16.42 -3.90 8.61
C PHE A 216 -15.64 -4.00 9.92
N TRP A 217 -14.31 -4.11 9.83
CA TRP A 217 -13.47 -4.20 11.02
C TRP A 217 -13.34 -2.86 11.75
N LEU A 218 -13.29 -1.75 11.04
CA LEU A 218 -13.32 -0.41 11.65
C LEU A 218 -14.65 -0.15 12.36
N GLU A 219 -15.79 -0.59 11.81
CA GLU A 219 -17.09 -0.48 12.47
C GLU A 219 -17.13 -1.28 13.78
N LYS A 220 -16.47 -2.43 13.84
CA LYS A 220 -16.27 -3.17 15.11
C LYS A 220 -15.36 -2.40 16.07
N ALA A 221 -14.24 -1.85 15.60
CA ALA A 221 -13.32 -1.04 16.41
C ALA A 221 -14.03 0.16 17.07
N VAL A 222 -14.91 0.85 16.34
CA VAL A 222 -15.74 1.96 16.85
C VAL A 222 -16.55 1.56 18.09
N THR A 223 -17.02 0.32 18.19
CA THR A 223 -17.83 -0.15 19.34
C THR A 223 -17.04 -0.31 20.63
N VAL A 224 -15.71 -0.39 20.54
CA VAL A 224 -14.80 -0.63 21.67
C VAL A 224 -13.73 0.46 21.79
N ALA A 225 -13.91 1.61 21.12
CA ALA A 225 -13.03 2.76 21.21
C ALA A 225 -12.80 3.21 22.67
N GLU A 226 -11.59 3.68 22.96
CA GLU A 226 -11.14 4.06 24.32
C GLU A 226 -11.85 5.31 24.82
N ASN A 227 -12.18 6.24 23.92
CA ASN A 227 -12.81 7.51 24.23
C ASN A 227 -13.57 8.09 23.02
N ALA A 228 -14.24 9.23 23.22
CA ALA A 228 -15.05 9.87 22.19
C ALA A 228 -14.25 10.44 21.02
N ALA A 229 -13.02 10.93 21.24
CA ALA A 229 -12.18 11.48 20.19
C ALA A 229 -11.68 10.38 19.24
N GLN A 230 -11.20 9.27 19.78
CA GLN A 230 -10.81 8.09 19.00
C GLN A 230 -11.99 7.56 18.19
N LYS A 231 -13.17 7.48 18.83
CA LYS A 231 -14.41 7.06 18.16
C LYS A 231 -14.74 7.97 16.98
N GLU A 232 -14.70 9.29 17.17
CA GLU A 232 -14.96 10.26 16.10
C GLU A 232 -13.98 10.10 14.94
N ALA A 233 -12.68 9.94 15.23
CA ALA A 233 -11.67 9.73 14.19
C ALA A 233 -11.96 8.45 13.37
N LEU A 234 -12.24 7.33 14.03
CA LEU A 234 -12.57 6.06 13.35
C LEU A 234 -13.85 6.17 12.52
N GLU A 235 -14.89 6.83 13.01
CA GLU A 235 -16.14 7.08 12.26
C GLU A 235 -15.90 7.93 11.01
N LYS A 236 -15.04 8.95 11.09
CA LYS A 236 -14.65 9.76 9.94
C LYS A 236 -13.80 8.98 8.93
N LEU A 237 -12.91 8.11 9.40
CA LEU A 237 -12.15 7.22 8.51
C LEU A 237 -13.08 6.27 7.74
N ILE A 238 -14.08 5.68 8.41
CA ILE A 238 -15.12 4.87 7.78
C ILE A 238 -15.89 5.69 6.73
N LYS A 239 -16.25 6.94 7.06
CA LYS A 239 -16.91 7.84 6.10
C LYS A 239 -16.06 8.05 4.85
N PHE A 240 -14.78 8.37 5.00
CA PHE A 240 -13.85 8.50 3.88
C PHE A 240 -13.82 7.24 2.99
N TYR A 241 -13.73 6.04 3.58
CA TYR A 241 -13.75 4.80 2.79
C TYR A 241 -15.07 4.57 2.05
N LYS A 242 -16.20 5.01 2.63
CA LYS A 242 -17.52 4.87 2.01
C LYS A 242 -17.77 5.90 0.91
N THR A 243 -17.25 7.12 1.03
CA THR A 243 -17.52 8.22 0.08
C THR A 243 -16.41 8.41 -0.96
N GLY A 244 -15.17 8.05 -0.61
CA GLY A 244 -13.97 8.37 -1.37
C GLY A 244 -13.71 9.87 -1.52
N ASP A 245 -14.32 10.72 -0.68
CA ASP A 245 -14.13 12.18 -0.72
C ASP A 245 -12.88 12.60 0.08
N LEU A 246 -11.97 13.33 -0.57
CA LEU A 246 -10.73 13.79 0.06
C LEU A 246 -10.98 14.81 1.17
N LYS A 247 -12.12 15.52 1.16
CA LYS A 247 -12.49 16.36 2.29
C LYS A 247 -12.84 15.54 3.54
N ASP A 248 -13.45 14.36 3.36
CA ASP A 248 -13.69 13.45 4.48
C ASP A 248 -12.36 12.91 5.03
N PHE A 249 -11.34 12.74 4.19
CA PHE A 249 -9.98 12.41 4.63
C PHE A 249 -9.35 13.53 5.43
N ASP A 250 -9.46 14.79 4.99
CA ASP A 250 -8.97 15.95 5.78
C ASP A 250 -9.69 16.05 7.13
N GLU A 251 -11.02 15.84 7.16
CA GLU A 251 -11.80 15.82 8.39
C GLU A 251 -11.36 14.69 9.33
N TYR A 252 -11.07 13.50 8.79
CA TYR A 252 -10.46 12.39 9.53
C TYR A 252 -9.11 12.79 10.11
N CYS A 253 -8.19 13.33 9.30
CA CYS A 253 -6.86 13.75 9.75
C CYS A 253 -6.94 14.79 10.88
N ILE A 254 -7.87 15.75 10.78
CA ILE A 254 -8.10 16.75 11.83
C ILE A 254 -8.59 16.11 13.13
N ALA A 255 -9.49 15.12 13.06
CA ALA A 255 -9.97 14.40 14.24
C ALA A 255 -8.87 13.51 14.84
N TRP A 256 -8.10 12.82 14.00
CA TRP A 256 -6.99 11.98 14.39
C TRP A 256 -5.89 12.76 15.14
N VAL A 257 -5.45 13.90 14.62
CA VAL A 257 -4.42 14.74 15.29
C VAL A 257 -4.91 15.30 16.63
N LYS A 258 -6.23 15.40 16.85
CA LYS A 258 -6.81 15.86 18.12
C LYS A 258 -6.90 14.74 19.17
N ASP A 259 -6.81 13.48 18.79
CA ASP A 259 -6.83 12.37 19.73
C ASP A 259 -5.44 12.14 20.35
N THR A 260 -5.12 12.92 21.38
CA THR A 260 -3.81 12.85 22.06
C THR A 260 -3.79 11.95 23.30
N GLU A 261 -4.97 11.50 23.74
CA GLU A 261 -5.16 10.82 25.03
C GLU A 261 -5.25 9.29 24.90
N SER A 262 -5.63 8.78 23.72
CA SER A 262 -5.70 7.33 23.47
C SER A 262 -4.35 6.62 23.66
N ALA A 263 -4.41 5.38 24.13
CA ALA A 263 -3.22 4.54 24.25
C ALA A 263 -3.00 3.70 22.99
N ILE A 264 -4.06 3.41 22.25
CA ILE A 264 -4.02 2.70 20.97
C ILE A 264 -4.23 3.71 19.86
N ASP A 265 -3.40 3.62 18.83
CA ASP A 265 -3.47 4.50 17.66
C ASP A 265 -3.35 3.69 16.37
N VAL A 266 -3.91 4.22 15.29
CA VAL A 266 -3.94 3.58 13.98
C VAL A 266 -3.74 4.57 12.84
N VAL A 267 -2.85 4.19 11.93
CA VAL A 267 -2.85 4.65 10.55
C VAL A 267 -3.46 3.54 9.71
N ASN A 268 -4.47 3.84 8.89
CA ASN A 268 -5.06 2.91 7.92
C ASN A 268 -5.66 3.73 6.78
N GLY A 269 -5.00 3.76 5.63
CA GLY A 269 -5.33 4.72 4.58
C GLY A 269 -4.40 4.71 3.38
N PHE A 270 -4.61 5.68 2.49
CA PHE A 270 -3.72 5.99 1.39
C PHE A 270 -2.86 7.18 1.80
N ILE A 271 -1.63 6.93 2.26
CA ILE A 271 -0.87 7.92 3.05
C ILE A 271 0.28 8.47 2.22
N GLU A 272 1.31 7.66 1.98
CA GLU A 272 2.56 8.14 1.41
C GLU A 272 2.58 8.11 -0.12
N VAL A 273 3.07 9.19 -0.73
CA VAL A 273 3.09 9.38 -2.18
C VAL A 273 4.43 9.00 -2.84
N TYR A 274 5.36 8.41 -2.08
CA TYR A 274 6.72 8.08 -2.56
C TYR A 274 6.75 7.12 -3.76
N GLN A 275 5.72 6.28 -3.89
CA GLN A 275 5.64 5.32 -4.98
C GLN A 275 5.05 5.90 -6.27
N ASP A 276 4.46 7.09 -6.20
CA ASP A 276 3.95 7.77 -7.38
C ASP A 276 5.08 8.55 -8.04
N PRO A 277 5.42 8.30 -9.32
CA PRO A 277 6.39 9.11 -10.05
C PRO A 277 6.05 10.61 -10.09
N LEU A 278 4.78 10.98 -9.89
CA LEU A 278 4.31 12.38 -9.85
C LEU A 278 4.01 12.89 -8.44
N GLY A 279 4.18 12.06 -7.40
CA GLY A 279 3.99 12.44 -6.00
C GLY A 279 2.57 12.84 -5.61
N ARG A 280 1.53 12.21 -6.18
CA ARG A 280 0.11 12.49 -5.93
C ARG A 280 -0.65 11.32 -5.30
N LYS A 281 -0.37 10.08 -5.70
CA LYS A 281 -1.12 8.89 -5.30
C LYS A 281 -0.61 8.32 -3.98
N GLY A 282 -1.50 8.18 -3.01
CA GLY A 282 -1.20 7.55 -1.73
C GLY A 282 -1.11 6.04 -1.86
N SER A 283 0.00 5.45 -1.44
CA SER A 283 0.09 4.00 -1.27
C SER A 283 -0.77 3.58 -0.07
N PHE A 284 -1.46 2.45 -0.18
CA PHE A 284 -2.15 1.88 0.97
C PHE A 284 -1.11 1.45 2.01
N GLU A 285 -1.29 1.90 3.24
CA GLU A 285 -0.55 1.43 4.40
C GLU A 285 -1.46 1.34 5.62
N ALA A 286 -1.04 0.48 6.56
CA ALA A 286 -1.67 0.42 7.85
C ALA A 286 -0.64 0.07 8.94
N VAL A 287 -0.71 0.80 10.05
CA VAL A 287 0.09 0.60 11.24
C VAL A 287 -0.83 0.72 12.44
N VAL A 288 -0.89 -0.33 13.26
CA VAL A 288 -1.58 -0.31 14.55
C VAL A 288 -0.50 -0.24 15.61
N SER A 289 -0.62 0.73 16.52
CA SER A 289 0.40 0.98 17.53
C SER A 289 -0.20 1.10 18.92
N VAL A 290 0.63 0.81 19.92
CA VAL A 290 0.32 0.98 21.34
C VAL A 290 1.35 1.93 21.92
N LYS A 291 0.90 2.91 22.67
CA LYS A 291 1.73 3.89 23.35
C LYS A 291 2.67 3.20 24.34
N ASP A 292 3.97 3.35 24.13
CA ASP A 292 4.98 3.02 25.13
C ASP A 292 4.98 4.13 26.19
N MET A 293 4.38 3.84 27.35
CA MET A 293 4.22 4.83 28.43
C MET A 293 5.53 5.32 29.01
N GLU A 294 6.60 4.52 28.97
CA GLU A 294 7.90 4.92 29.52
C GLU A 294 8.70 5.72 28.50
N ALA A 295 8.81 5.22 27.27
CA ALA A 295 9.50 5.94 26.19
C ALA A 295 8.81 7.29 25.89
N SER A 296 7.47 7.34 25.97
CA SER A 296 6.70 8.56 25.72
C SER A 296 7.04 9.70 26.68
N LYS A 297 7.47 9.42 27.93
CA LYS A 297 7.88 10.48 28.87
C LYS A 297 9.08 11.27 28.34
N ARG A 298 10.05 10.57 27.75
CA ARG A 298 11.26 11.19 27.17
C ARG A 298 10.90 12.05 25.96
N ILE A 299 10.01 11.55 25.10
CA ILE A 299 9.52 12.29 23.93
C ILE A 299 8.73 13.53 24.36
N ALA A 300 7.89 13.42 25.39
CA ALA A 300 7.15 14.55 25.94
C ALA A 300 8.07 15.66 26.49
N THR A 301 9.18 15.30 27.15
CA THR A 301 10.19 16.28 27.58
C THR A 301 10.80 17.03 26.40
N ILE A 302 11.11 16.33 25.29
CA ILE A 302 11.62 16.98 24.07
C ILE A 302 10.56 17.93 23.51
N GLY A 303 9.30 17.49 23.40
CA GLY A 303 8.19 18.32 22.93
C GLY A 303 7.97 19.58 23.77
N ALA A 304 8.05 19.47 25.10
CA ALA A 304 7.93 20.62 26.01
C ALA A 304 9.05 21.67 25.83
N ASN A 305 10.19 21.27 25.24
CA ASN A 305 11.32 22.15 24.97
C ASN A 305 11.45 22.50 23.48
N ALA A 306 10.41 22.28 22.65
CA ALA A 306 10.46 22.54 21.22
C ALA A 306 10.93 23.97 20.88
N GLN A 307 10.45 24.99 21.60
CA GLN A 307 10.89 26.38 21.37
C GLN A 307 12.37 26.59 21.69
N TRP A 308 12.90 25.94 22.74
CA TRP A 308 14.33 26.05 23.07
C TRP A 308 15.20 25.53 21.91
N PHE A 309 14.81 24.42 21.29
CA PHE A 309 15.53 23.88 20.13
C PHE A 309 15.44 24.82 18.92
N GLU A 310 14.29 25.45 18.68
CA GLU A 310 14.09 26.43 17.62
C GLU A 310 15.00 27.66 17.81
N ASP A 311 14.97 28.24 19.01
CA ASP A 311 15.75 29.43 19.38
C ASP A 311 17.26 29.17 19.26
N ASN A 312 17.71 27.98 19.63
CA ASN A 312 19.13 27.58 19.64
C ASN A 312 19.58 26.85 18.37
N SER A 313 18.72 26.75 17.36
CA SER A 313 19.08 26.20 16.05
C SER A 313 20.15 27.06 15.37
N SER A 314 21.05 26.41 14.63
CA SER A 314 22.10 27.07 13.84
C SER A 314 21.61 27.66 12.51
N ILE A 315 20.31 27.53 12.20
CA ILE A 315 19.71 28.14 11.01
C ILE A 315 19.62 29.66 11.15
N LEU A 316 19.49 30.33 10.00
CA LEU A 316 19.33 31.77 9.93
C LEU A 316 18.08 32.24 10.71
N PRO A 317 18.14 33.38 11.43
CA PRO A 317 17.02 33.88 12.22
C PRO A 317 15.71 34.04 11.45
N GLU A 318 15.77 34.48 10.19
CA GLU A 318 14.60 34.64 9.31
C GLU A 318 13.91 33.33 8.90
N HIS A 319 14.50 32.19 9.23
CA HIS A 319 13.93 30.86 9.00
C HIS A 319 13.45 30.17 10.28
N LYS A 320 13.69 30.78 11.46
CA LYS A 320 13.17 30.31 12.74
C LYS A 320 11.69 30.67 12.90
N LYS A 321 10.94 29.79 13.56
CA LYS A 321 9.49 29.96 13.82
C LYS A 321 9.19 30.89 14.98
#